data_AF-A0A950L8I7-F1
#
_entry.id   AF-A0A950L8I7-F1
#
_cell.length_a   1.000
_cell.length_b   1.000
_cell.length_c   1.000
_cell.angle_alpha   90.00
_cell.angle_beta   90.00
_cell.angle_gamma   90.00
#
_symmetry.space_group_name_H-M   'P 1'
#
loop_
_entity.id
_entity.type
_entity.pdbx_description
1 polymer ?
#
loop_
_entity_poly.entity_id
_entity_poly.type
_entity_poly.pdbx_seq_one_letter_code
_entity_poly.pdbx_strand_id
1 'polypeptide(L)'
;MSYGQSPALVAISIKAAIAALKGNVMPQLISIPIPIADFTNLKAGENYFPNLNEQFFAPNAFEPCGVNFTAPQIMAQNKEDVK
;
A
#
# COMPACT_ATOMS: atom_id res chain seq x y z
N MET A 1 7.69 15.10 -7.43
CA MET A 1 6.87 14.73 -6.26
C MET A 1 6.04 13.51 -6.66
N SER A 2 6.20 12.39 -5.97
CA SER A 2 5.36 11.20 -6.19
C SER A 2 4.25 11.21 -5.15
N TYR A 3 3.00 11.36 -5.60
CA TYR A 3 1.80 11.27 -4.77
C TYR A 3 1.02 10.02 -5.19
N GLY A 4 1.22 8.94 -4.45
CA GLY A 4 0.59 7.66 -4.77
C GLY A 4 -0.69 7.45 -3.97
N GLN A 5 -1.85 7.56 -4.61
CA GLN A 5 -3.04 6.84 -4.15
C GLN A 5 -2.78 5.35 -4.34
N SER A 6 -2.23 4.75 -3.29
CA SER A 6 -1.67 3.40 -3.31
C SER A 6 -2.74 2.33 -3.54
N PRO A 7 -2.46 1.28 -4.34
CA PRO A 7 -3.32 0.09 -4.42
C PRO A 7 -3.62 -0.55 -3.06
N ALA A 8 -2.71 -0.44 -2.08
CA ALA A 8 -2.92 -0.94 -0.73
C ALA A 8 -4.09 -0.25 0.01
N LEU A 9 -4.58 0.91 -0.43
CA LEU A 9 -5.80 1.52 0.12
C LEU A 9 -7.04 0.64 -0.11
N VAL A 10 -7.06 -0.14 -1.20
CA VAL A 10 -8.12 -1.13 -1.46
C VAL A 10 -8.07 -2.25 -0.42
N ALA A 11 -6.88 -2.72 -0.04
CA ALA A 11 -6.75 -3.73 1.01
C ALA A 11 -7.23 -3.20 2.38
N ILE A 12 -6.94 -1.93 2.69
CA ILE A 12 -7.40 -1.28 3.92
C ILE A 12 -8.93 -1.12 3.93
N SER A 13 -9.54 -0.72 2.80
CA SER A 13 -10.99 -0.59 2.71
C SER A 13 -11.70 -1.95 2.85
N ILE A 14 -11.15 -3.01 2.27
CA ILE A 14 -11.67 -4.38 2.46
C ILE A 14 -11.56 -4.82 3.93
N LYS A 15 -10.43 -4.55 4.60
CA LYS A 15 -10.28 -4.85 6.03
C LYS A 15 -11.31 -4.09 6.87
N ALA A 16 -11.55 -2.81 6.56
CA ALA A 16 -12.57 -2.01 7.22
C ALA A 16 -13.98 -2.59 7.00
N ALA A 17 -14.30 -3.02 5.77
CA ALA A 17 -15.56 -3.68 5.46
C ALA A 17 -15.73 -5.00 6.22
N ILE A 18 -14.69 -5.84 6.30
CA ILE A 18 -14.71 -7.08 7.07
C ILE A 18 -14.90 -6.80 8.57
N ALA A 19 -14.25 -5.76 9.10
CA ALA A 19 -14.42 -5.36 10.50
C ALA A 19 -15.87 -4.93 10.79
N ALA A 20 -16.49 -4.17 9.89
CA ALA A 20 -17.90 -3.79 9.97
C ALA A 20 -18.82 -5.02 9.93
N LEU A 21 -18.58 -5.96 9.01
CA LEU A 21 -19.36 -7.20 8.88
C LEU A 21 -19.25 -8.10 10.12
N LYS A 22 -18.13 -8.05 10.84
CA LYS A 22 -17.96 -8.74 12.13
C LYS A 22 -18.67 -8.06 13.31
N GLY A 23 -19.37 -6.95 13.08
CA GLY A 23 -20.10 -6.19 14.10
C GLY A 23 -19.22 -5.24 14.92
N ASN A 24 -18.00 -4.94 14.48
CA ASN A 24 -17.15 -3.97 15.17
C ASN A 24 -17.66 -2.55 14.92
N VAL A 25 -17.57 -1.68 15.95
CA VAL A 25 -17.89 -0.25 15.80
C VAL A 25 -16.88 0.40 14.86
N MET A 26 -17.38 1.06 13.82
CA MET A 26 -16.57 1.73 12.82
C MET A 26 -16.64 3.26 12.99
N PRO A 27 -15.52 3.97 12.79
CA PRO A 27 -15.56 5.43 12.69
C PRO A 27 -16.35 5.86 11.45
N GLN A 28 -17.02 7.01 11.54
CA GLN A 28 -17.77 7.59 10.43
C GLN A 28 -16.88 8.03 9.25
N LEU A 29 -15.62 8.36 9.54
CA LEU A 29 -14.63 8.78 8.55
C LEU A 29 -13.30 8.10 8.83
N ILE A 30 -12.66 7.58 7.77
CA ILE A 30 -11.31 7.01 7.82
C ILE A 30 -10.43 7.89 6.93
N SER A 31 -9.42 8.53 7.52
CA SER A 31 -8.43 9.33 6.79
C SER A 31 -7.08 8.63 6.88
N ILE A 32 -6.52 8.29 5.72
CA ILE A 32 -5.22 7.62 5.62
C ILE A 32 -4.23 8.64 5.04
N PRO A 33 -3.11 8.93 5.74
CA PRO A 33 -2.13 9.86 5.23
C PRO A 33 -1.50 9.30 3.95
N ILE A 34 -1.51 10.11 2.89
CA ILE A 34 -0.86 9.74 1.63
C ILE A 34 0.65 9.84 1.83
N PRO A 35 1.43 8.78 1.55
CA PRO A 35 2.88 8.85 1.59
C PRO A 35 3.39 9.78 0.48
N ILE A 36 4.27 10.71 0.86
CA ILE A 36 4.84 11.72 -0.03
C ILE A 36 6.34 11.46 -0.15
N ALA A 37 6.83 11.33 -1.38
CA ALA A 37 8.25 11.32 -1.68
C ALA A 37 8.60 12.49 -2.63
N ASP A 38 9.66 13.22 -2.27
CA ASP A 38 10.24 14.31 -3.03
C ASP A 38 11.70 14.02 -3.39
N PHE A 39 12.29 14.84 -4.25
CA PHE A 39 13.65 14.63 -4.75
C PHE A 39 14.73 14.64 -3.65
N THR A 40 14.42 15.11 -2.44
CA THR A 40 15.37 15.13 -1.32
C THR A 40 15.34 13.84 -0.51
N ASN A 41 14.26 13.05 -0.61
CA ASN A 41 14.06 11.83 0.16
C ASN A 41 13.89 10.56 -0.68
N LEU A 42 14.03 10.65 -2.02
CA LEU A 42 14.05 9.46 -2.89
C LEU A 42 15.27 8.58 -2.58
N LYS A 43 14.99 7.32 -2.28
CA LYS A 43 15.93 6.24 -2.03
C LYS A 43 15.58 5.07 -2.93
N ALA A 44 16.51 4.72 -3.80
CA ALA A 44 16.38 3.58 -4.69
C ALA A 44 16.20 2.29 -3.86
N GLY A 45 15.17 1.50 -4.18
CA GLY A 45 14.82 0.27 -3.48
C GLY A 45 13.90 0.44 -2.26
N GLU A 46 13.61 1.67 -1.82
CA GLU A 46 12.70 1.94 -0.69
C GLU A 46 11.41 2.64 -1.13
N ASN A 47 11.53 3.86 -1.65
CA ASN A 47 10.40 4.69 -2.12
C ASN A 47 10.57 5.13 -3.59
N TYR A 48 11.65 4.68 -4.23
CA TYR A 48 11.94 4.87 -5.63
C TYR A 48 12.44 3.55 -6.22
N PHE A 49 11.87 3.09 -7.32
CA PHE A 49 12.23 1.79 -7.91
C PHE A 49 12.58 1.97 -9.39
N PRO A 50 13.79 2.43 -9.73
CA PRO A 50 14.18 2.75 -11.11
C PRO A 50 14.21 1.53 -12.05
N ASN A 51 14.34 0.33 -11.48
CA ASN A 51 14.39 -0.92 -12.22
C ASN A 51 13.01 -1.58 -12.40
N LEU A 52 11.95 -1.00 -11.81
CA LEU A 52 10.57 -1.44 -12.00
C LEU A 52 9.89 -0.60 -13.09
N ASN A 53 8.83 -1.14 -13.68
CA ASN A 53 8.07 -0.44 -14.70
C ASN A 53 7.52 0.90 -14.15
N GLU A 54 7.43 1.92 -15.00
CA GLU A 54 6.95 3.27 -14.65
C GLU A 54 5.54 3.30 -14.05
N GLN A 55 4.73 2.26 -14.26
CA GLN A 55 3.41 2.10 -13.63
C GLN A 55 3.46 1.56 -12.19
N PHE A 56 4.65 1.30 -11.65
CA PHE A 56 4.80 0.76 -10.31
C PHE A 56 4.60 1.83 -9.24
N PHE A 57 3.55 1.69 -8.45
CA PHE A 57 3.32 2.52 -7.28
C PHE A 57 4.21 2.06 -6.13
N ALA A 58 5.23 2.85 -5.79
CA ALA A 58 6.17 2.58 -4.71
C ALA A 58 5.53 2.41 -3.31
N PRO A 59 4.53 3.23 -2.90
CA PRO A 59 3.96 3.12 -1.57
C PRO A 59 2.94 1.99 -1.53
N ASN A 60 3.26 0.88 -0.86
CA ASN A 60 2.34 -0.25 -0.67
C ASN A 60 2.19 -0.67 0.80
N ALA A 61 3.00 -0.09 1.70
CA ALA A 61 3.01 -0.42 3.12
C ALA A 61 2.35 0.69 3.95
N PHE A 62 1.37 0.29 4.74
CA PHE A 62 0.71 1.05 5.81
C PHE A 62 0.76 0.22 7.09
N GLU A 63 1.88 0.27 7.81
CA GLU A 63 2.09 -0.48 9.05
C GLU A 63 1.01 -0.26 10.12
N PRO A 64 0.49 0.96 10.34
CA PRO A 64 -0.61 1.18 11.28
C PRO A 64 -1.90 0.43 10.92
N CYS A 65 -2.07 0.07 9.65
CA CYS A 65 -3.23 -0.69 9.15
C CYS A 65 -2.92 -2.20 8.98
N GLY A 66 -1.75 -2.65 9.43
CA GLY A 66 -1.26 -4.03 9.29
C GLY A 66 -1.09 -4.46 7.83
N VAL A 67 -0.75 -3.53 6.94
CA VAL A 67 -0.50 -3.79 5.52
C VAL A 67 0.97 -3.52 5.27
N ASN A 68 1.81 -4.56 5.19
CA ASN A 68 3.28 -4.41 5.22
C ASN A 68 3.94 -4.98 3.96
N PHE A 69 3.26 -4.91 2.82
CA PHE A 69 3.79 -5.47 1.58
C PHE A 69 4.88 -4.57 1.00
N THR A 70 6.04 -5.15 0.71
CA THR A 70 7.12 -4.46 0.01
C THR A 70 6.97 -4.61 -1.50
N ALA A 71 7.53 -3.65 -2.25
CA ALA A 71 7.56 -3.71 -3.71
C ALA A 71 8.17 -5.02 -4.26
N PRO A 72 9.35 -5.49 -3.79
CA PRO A 72 9.91 -6.75 -4.26
C PRO A 72 9.02 -7.96 -3.94
N GLN A 73 8.36 -7.98 -2.77
CA GLN A 73 7.46 -9.07 -2.41
C GLN A 73 6.26 -9.17 -3.36
N ILE A 74 5.66 -8.03 -3.73
CA ILE A 74 4.53 -8.00 -4.67
C ILE A 74 4.98 -8.47 -6.06
N MET A 75 6.13 -7.99 -6.53
CA MET A 75 6.67 -8.36 -7.84
C MET A 75 7.17 -9.81 -7.90
N ALA A 76 7.48 -10.42 -6.77
CA ALA A 76 7.85 -11.83 -6.67
C ALA A 76 6.64 -12.78 -6.70
N GLN A 77 5.40 -12.28 -6.54
CA GLN A 77 4.20 -13.12 -6.59
C GLN A 77 3.94 -13.60 -8.01
N ASN A 78 3.61 -14.88 -8.16
CA ASN A 78 3.16 -15.47 -9.40
C ASN A 78 1.78 -16.13 -9.23
N LYS A 79 1.25 -16.71 -10.30
CA LYS A 79 -0.08 -17.37 -10.27
C LYS A 79 -0.14 -18.58 -9.32
N GLU A 80 1.00 -19.23 -9.08
CA GLU A 80 1.11 -20.44 -8.27
C GLU A 80 1.05 -20.13 -6.77
N ASP A 81 1.28 -18.87 -6.38
CA ASP A 81 1.19 -18.41 -4.98
C ASP A 81 -0.25 -18.24 -4.47
N VAL A 82 -1.26 -18.25 -5.36
CA VAL A 82 -2.68 -18.18 -4.99
C VAL A 82 -3.16 -19.58 -4.57
N LYS A 83 -3.11 -19.88 -3.28
CA LYS A 83 -3.74 -21.06 -2.68
C LYS A 83 -5.22 -20.86 -2.39
#